data_AF-X1B2D5-F1
#
_entry.id   AF-X1B2D5-F1
#
_cell.length_a   1.000
_cell.length_b   1.000
_cell.length_c   1.000
_cell.angle_alpha   90.00
_cell.angle_beta   90.00
_cell.angle_gamma   90.00
#
_symmetry.space_group_name_H-M   'P 1'
#
loop_
_entity.id
_entity.type
_entity.pdbx_description
1 polymer ?
#
loop_
_entity_poly.entity_id
_entity_poly.type
_entity_poly.pdbx_seq_one_letter_code
_entity_poly.pdbx_strand_id
1 'polypeptide(L)'
;MLQIALWVNALSEKSIQGIEPTPANYGFSKESSQRLSSATLWLLAVLDQHNGCVPNLGPNDGAYILPLTVCSYSDFRPVLQAAACAFLGEQPFPAGQWDEMNLWLRDNWQGERGRGNTPNHQSAIPAHKSPQVLHNTSNDSWAYIRVAQFSDRPGHADQLHVDLWWRGLNIAQDAGTYSYNAQSPWDNALTHTSVHNTLTVNECDQMTPASRFLYLDWAQAHLVSHERAEDGAWER
;
A
#
# COMPACT_ATOMS: atom_id res chain seq x y z
N MET A 1 0.64 6.70 -5.80
CA MET A 1 0.56 6.42 -7.27
C MET A 1 -0.82 5.95 -7.74
N LEU A 2 -1.53 5.06 -7.03
CA LEU A 2 -2.83 4.53 -7.49
C LEU A 2 -3.89 5.61 -7.77
N GLN A 3 -3.99 6.68 -6.97
CA GLN A 3 -4.93 7.78 -7.23
C GLN A 3 -4.70 8.47 -8.58
N ILE A 4 -3.44 8.72 -8.97
CA ILE A 4 -3.12 9.30 -10.26
C ILE A 4 -3.50 8.32 -11.38
N ALA A 5 -3.20 7.04 -11.21
CA ALA A 5 -3.55 6.02 -12.20
C ALA A 5 -5.07 5.88 -12.38
N LEU A 6 -5.83 5.98 -11.28
CA LEU A 6 -7.29 5.99 -11.29
C LEU A 6 -7.86 7.20 -12.04
N TRP A 7 -7.29 8.38 -11.84
CA TRP A 7 -7.67 9.57 -12.61
C TRP A 7 -7.38 9.42 -14.09
N VAL A 8 -6.20 8.92 -14.46
CA VAL A 8 -5.85 8.65 -15.85
C VAL A 8 -6.81 7.63 -16.45
N ASN A 9 -7.13 6.54 -15.73
CA ASN A 9 -8.11 5.55 -16.18
C ASN A 9 -9.49 6.17 -16.44
N ALA A 10 -9.97 7.02 -15.53
CA ALA A 10 -11.25 7.71 -15.68
C ALA A 10 -11.28 8.65 -16.90
N LEU A 11 -10.19 9.38 -17.17
CA LEU A 11 -10.08 10.21 -18.38
C LEU A 11 -10.14 9.36 -19.65
N SER A 12 -9.46 8.22 -19.65
CA SER A 12 -9.45 7.30 -20.79
C SER A 12 -10.83 6.70 -21.05
N GLU A 13 -11.56 6.28 -20.01
CA GLU A 13 -12.92 5.75 -20.12
C GLU A 13 -13.91 6.82 -20.65
N LYS A 14 -13.81 8.06 -20.16
CA LYS A 14 -14.71 9.17 -20.55
C LYS A 14 -14.45 9.70 -21.96
N SER A 15 -13.19 9.71 -22.40
CA SER A 15 -12.82 10.19 -23.75
C SER A 15 -13.38 9.35 -24.89
N ILE A 16 -13.87 8.14 -24.59
CA ILE A 16 -14.47 7.20 -25.57
C ILE A 16 -15.93 7.60 -25.92
N GLN A 17 -16.57 8.47 -25.12
CA GLN A 17 -17.92 8.96 -25.41
C GLN A 17 -17.90 10.26 -26.23
N GLY A 18 -17.69 10.16 -27.55
CA GLY A 18 -18.04 11.23 -28.49
C GLY A 18 -16.92 11.79 -29.37
N ILE A 19 -15.71 11.23 -29.36
CA ILE A 19 -14.62 11.62 -30.28
C ILE A 19 -14.22 10.38 -31.10
N GLU A 20 -14.13 10.51 -32.43
CA GLU A 20 -13.67 9.40 -33.27
C GLU A 20 -12.29 8.91 -32.82
N PRO A 21 -12.06 7.59 -32.74
CA PRO A 21 -10.82 7.03 -32.23
C PRO A 21 -9.65 7.46 -33.12
N THR A 22 -8.82 8.36 -32.62
CA THR A 22 -7.49 8.61 -33.18
C THR A 22 -6.52 7.52 -32.68
N PRO A 23 -5.39 7.25 -33.37
CA PRO A 23 -4.50 6.12 -33.06
C PRO A 23 -3.86 6.13 -31.65
N ALA A 24 -4.05 7.20 -30.88
CA ALA A 24 -3.64 7.26 -29.48
C ALA A 24 -4.74 6.66 -28.59
N ASN A 25 -4.83 5.33 -28.54
CA ASN A 25 -5.57 4.64 -27.48
C ASN A 25 -4.97 5.07 -26.13
N TYR A 26 -5.67 5.92 -25.38
CA TYR A 26 -5.25 6.45 -24.07
C TYR A 26 -5.22 5.39 -22.95
N GLY A 27 -5.02 4.11 -23.27
CA GLY A 27 -4.95 3.03 -22.29
C GLY A 27 -3.55 2.86 -21.71
N PHE A 28 -3.47 2.31 -20.49
CA PHE A 28 -2.20 1.81 -19.96
C PHE A 28 -1.66 0.69 -20.85
N SER A 29 -0.32 0.64 -21.00
CA SER A 29 0.32 -0.53 -21.60
C SER A 29 0.02 -1.78 -20.76
N LYS A 30 0.09 -2.96 -21.39
CA LYS A 30 -0.11 -4.24 -20.67
C LYS A 30 0.78 -4.35 -19.43
N GLU A 31 2.03 -3.92 -19.53
CA GLU A 31 2.97 -3.93 -18.42
C GLU A 31 2.54 -2.98 -17.30
N SER A 32 2.15 -1.75 -17.63
CA SER A 32 1.65 -0.79 -16.63
C SER A 32 0.38 -1.30 -15.95
N SER A 33 -0.57 -1.86 -16.70
CA SER A 33 -1.78 -2.46 -16.12
C SER A 33 -1.43 -3.60 -15.16
N GLN A 34 -0.51 -4.50 -15.53
CA GLN A 34 -0.06 -5.58 -14.63
C GLN A 34 0.61 -5.06 -13.35
N ARG A 35 1.39 -3.97 -13.45
CA ARG A 35 2.00 -3.33 -12.27
C ARG A 35 0.94 -2.67 -11.38
N LEU A 36 -0.09 -2.05 -11.95
CA LEU A 36 -1.20 -1.45 -11.22
C LEU A 36 -2.07 -2.50 -10.52
N SER A 37 -2.36 -3.62 -11.18
CA SER A 37 -3.01 -4.79 -10.56
C SER A 37 -2.16 -5.31 -9.39
N SER A 38 -0.85 -5.49 -9.60
CA SER A 38 0.07 -5.97 -8.55
C SER A 38 0.13 -5.02 -7.36
N ALA A 39 0.20 -3.70 -7.60
CA ALA A 39 0.20 -2.69 -6.54
C ALA A 39 -1.12 -2.67 -5.76
N THR A 40 -2.24 -2.87 -6.44
CA THR A 40 -3.58 -2.95 -5.82
C THR A 40 -3.66 -4.18 -4.91
N LEU A 41 -3.25 -5.34 -5.40
CA LEU A 41 -3.22 -6.58 -4.62
C LEU A 41 -2.25 -6.50 -3.44
N TRP A 42 -1.08 -5.88 -3.64
CA TRP A 42 -0.09 -5.70 -2.58
C TRP A 42 -0.66 -4.87 -1.42
N LEU A 43 -1.34 -3.77 -1.75
CA LEU A 43 -1.92 -2.88 -0.75
C LEU A 43 -3.17 -3.48 -0.08
N LEU A 44 -3.97 -4.26 -0.81
CA LEU A 44 -5.04 -5.07 -0.23
C LEU A 44 -4.51 -6.09 0.80
N ALA A 45 -3.35 -6.69 0.53
CA ALA A 45 -2.77 -7.69 1.41
C ALA A 45 -2.22 -7.13 2.75
N VAL A 46 -1.93 -5.83 2.81
CA VAL A 46 -1.52 -5.13 4.05
C VAL A 46 -2.61 -4.22 4.63
N LEU A 47 -3.86 -4.41 4.20
CA LEU A 47 -5.00 -3.66 4.70
C LEU A 47 -5.56 -4.30 5.96
N ASP A 48 -5.64 -3.51 7.03
CA ASP A 48 -6.39 -3.90 8.21
C ASP A 48 -7.90 -3.92 7.90
N GLN A 49 -8.53 -5.06 8.13
CA GLN A 49 -9.93 -5.29 7.75
C GLN A 49 -10.93 -4.55 8.64
N HIS A 50 -10.55 -4.13 9.85
CA HIS A 50 -11.45 -3.47 10.78
C HIS A 50 -11.64 -1.99 10.43
N ASN A 51 -10.53 -1.30 10.15
CA ASN A 51 -10.54 0.15 9.98
C ASN A 51 -10.15 0.63 8.58
N GLY A 52 -9.65 -0.25 7.70
CA GLY A 52 -9.19 0.13 6.37
C GLY A 52 -7.84 0.84 6.35
N CYS A 53 -7.09 0.84 7.44
CA CYS A 53 -5.75 1.40 7.51
C CYS A 53 -4.70 0.43 6.96
N VAL A 54 -3.53 0.97 6.61
CA VAL A 54 -2.35 0.22 6.16
C VAL A 54 -1.13 0.68 6.96
N PRO A 55 -0.03 -0.10 6.98
CA PRO A 55 1.24 0.34 7.56
C PRO A 55 1.72 1.66 6.96
N ASN A 56 2.22 2.57 7.80
CA ASN A 56 2.63 3.93 7.41
C ASN A 56 4.06 3.96 6.83
N LEU A 57 4.32 3.11 5.83
CA LEU A 57 5.68 2.80 5.38
C LEU A 57 6.33 3.98 4.65
N GLY A 58 7.57 4.28 5.04
CA GLY A 58 8.42 5.16 4.28
C GLY A 58 7.92 6.62 4.24
N PRO A 59 8.23 7.34 3.15
CA PRO A 59 7.83 8.72 2.99
C PRO A 59 6.31 8.94 3.00
N ASN A 60 5.79 9.45 4.12
CA ASN A 60 4.42 9.93 4.23
C ASN A 60 4.38 11.32 4.88
N ASP A 61 3.95 12.31 4.10
CA ASP A 61 3.76 13.72 4.47
C ASP A 61 2.29 14.16 4.45
N GLY A 62 1.37 13.21 4.27
CA GLY A 62 -0.06 13.47 4.18
C GLY A 62 -0.55 13.93 2.80
N ALA A 63 0.28 13.86 1.74
CA ALA A 63 -0.17 14.21 0.40
C ALA A 63 -1.33 13.30 -0.07
N TYR A 64 -2.51 13.89 -0.28
CA TYR A 64 -3.71 13.19 -0.74
C TYR A 64 -4.31 13.92 -1.94
N ILE A 65 -3.97 13.44 -3.14
CA ILE A 65 -4.18 14.18 -4.41
C ILE A 65 -5.66 14.26 -4.79
N LEU A 66 -6.41 13.17 -4.58
CA LEU A 66 -7.82 13.05 -4.94
C LEU A 66 -8.64 12.65 -3.71
N PRO A 67 -8.99 13.61 -2.83
CA PRO A 67 -9.82 13.37 -1.65
C PRO A 67 -11.31 13.21 -2.03
N LEU A 68 -11.59 12.29 -2.96
CA LEU A 68 -12.92 12.00 -3.48
C LEU A 68 -13.68 11.03 -2.57
N THR A 69 -13.65 11.30 -1.26
CA THR A 69 -14.30 10.48 -0.24
C THR A 69 -14.50 11.24 1.07
N VAL A 70 -15.56 10.90 1.80
CA VAL A 70 -15.79 11.32 3.19
C VAL A 70 -15.02 10.51 4.23
N CYS A 71 -14.38 9.40 3.82
CA CYS A 71 -13.58 8.58 4.72
C CYS A 71 -12.34 9.33 5.22
N SER A 72 -11.79 8.94 6.36
CA SER A 72 -10.54 9.51 6.88
C SER A 72 -9.38 9.28 5.92
N TYR A 73 -8.38 10.16 5.94
CA TYR A 73 -7.14 10.01 5.17
C TYR A 73 -6.48 8.63 5.36
N SER A 74 -6.50 8.10 6.58
CA SER A 74 -5.93 6.80 6.91
C SER A 74 -6.75 5.61 6.42
N ASP A 75 -7.96 5.82 5.91
CA ASP A 75 -8.80 4.75 5.36
C ASP A 75 -8.52 4.59 3.87
N PHE A 76 -7.86 3.50 3.51
CA PHE A 76 -7.44 3.18 2.16
C PHE A 76 -8.52 2.46 1.35
N ARG A 77 -9.62 2.02 1.98
CA ARG A 77 -10.72 1.32 1.29
C ARG A 77 -11.25 2.08 0.07
N PRO A 78 -11.42 3.42 0.07
CA PRO A 78 -11.90 4.14 -1.12
C PRO A 78 -10.97 4.00 -2.33
N VAL A 79 -9.66 4.17 -2.11
CA VAL A 79 -8.65 4.03 -3.17
C VAL A 79 -8.56 2.58 -3.63
N LEU A 80 -8.62 1.63 -2.70
CA LEU A 80 -8.52 0.20 -3.00
C LEU A 80 -9.75 -0.36 -3.72
N GLN A 81 -10.95 0.05 -3.32
CA GLN A 81 -12.19 -0.32 -4.00
C GLN A 81 -12.16 0.16 -5.45
N ALA A 82 -11.79 1.43 -5.67
CA ALA A 82 -11.69 2.00 -7.01
C ALA A 82 -10.58 1.33 -7.84
N ALA A 83 -9.41 1.09 -7.25
CA ALA A 83 -8.29 0.44 -7.93
C ALA A 83 -8.60 -1.02 -8.28
N ALA A 84 -9.26 -1.76 -7.40
CA ALA A 84 -9.68 -3.13 -7.67
C ALA A 84 -10.72 -3.17 -8.80
N CYS A 85 -11.69 -2.26 -8.80
CA CYS A 85 -12.66 -2.15 -9.90
C CYS A 85 -11.98 -1.86 -11.24
N ALA A 86 -11.01 -0.94 -11.28
CA ALA A 86 -10.35 -0.52 -12.50
C ALA A 86 -9.31 -1.53 -13.02
N PHE A 87 -8.52 -2.14 -12.14
CA PHE A 87 -7.33 -2.90 -12.52
C PHE A 87 -7.42 -4.40 -12.24
N LEU A 88 -8.41 -4.84 -11.47
CA LEU A 88 -8.68 -6.26 -11.21
C LEU A 88 -10.04 -6.69 -11.78
N GLY A 89 -10.97 -5.76 -11.98
CA GLY A 89 -12.36 -6.06 -12.35
C GLY A 89 -13.15 -6.61 -11.16
N GLU A 90 -12.74 -6.28 -9.94
CA GLU A 90 -13.27 -6.87 -8.70
C GLU A 90 -13.72 -5.80 -7.70
N GLN A 91 -14.54 -6.23 -6.72
CA GLN A 91 -15.05 -5.40 -5.62
C GLN A 91 -14.71 -6.06 -4.28
N PRO A 92 -13.56 -5.72 -3.67
CA PRO A 92 -13.08 -6.40 -2.47
C PRO A 92 -13.93 -6.11 -1.23
N PHE A 93 -14.62 -4.96 -1.19
CA PHE A 93 -15.46 -4.56 -0.06
C PHE A 93 -16.95 -4.59 -0.43
N PRO A 94 -17.84 -4.89 0.54
CA PRO A 94 -19.26 -4.72 0.35
C PRO A 94 -19.62 -3.25 0.15
N ALA A 95 -20.84 -2.97 -0.30
CA ALA A 95 -21.30 -1.60 -0.51
C ALA A 95 -21.16 -0.75 0.78
N GLY A 96 -20.59 0.45 0.66
CA GLY A 96 -20.31 1.32 1.81
C GLY A 96 -19.77 2.70 1.44
N GLN A 97 -19.39 3.50 2.44
CA GLN A 97 -18.87 4.87 2.26
C GLN A 97 -17.61 4.93 1.37
N TRP A 98 -16.85 3.83 1.30
CA TRP A 98 -15.68 3.70 0.44
C TRP A 98 -16.00 3.59 -1.05
N ASP A 99 -17.26 3.43 -1.45
CA ASP A 99 -17.65 3.46 -2.87
C ASP A 99 -17.65 4.87 -3.47
N GLU A 100 -17.51 5.92 -2.65
CA GLU A 100 -17.62 7.30 -3.12
C GLU A 100 -16.59 7.65 -4.21
N MET A 101 -15.36 7.17 -4.08
CA MET A 101 -14.34 7.40 -5.10
C MET A 101 -14.75 6.79 -6.45
N ASN A 102 -15.41 5.62 -6.44
CA ASN A 102 -15.96 5.00 -7.66
C ASN A 102 -17.09 5.84 -8.26
N LEU A 103 -17.98 6.39 -7.43
CA LEU A 103 -19.07 7.27 -7.88
C LEU A 103 -18.56 8.49 -8.66
N TRP A 104 -17.42 9.05 -8.25
CA TRP A 104 -16.80 10.19 -8.94
C TRP A 104 -16.06 9.80 -10.22
N LEU A 105 -15.37 8.65 -10.22
CA LEU A 105 -14.43 8.28 -11.28
C LEU A 105 -15.07 7.47 -12.41
N ARG A 106 -16.10 6.69 -12.14
CA ARG A 106 -16.66 5.73 -13.12
C ARG A 106 -18.08 6.11 -13.50
N ASP A 107 -18.32 6.19 -14.80
CA ASP A 107 -19.67 6.43 -15.30
C ASP A 107 -20.53 5.18 -15.06
N ASN A 108 -21.78 5.39 -14.60
CA ASN A 108 -22.73 4.32 -14.30
C ASN A 108 -22.29 3.34 -13.19
N TRP A 109 -21.46 3.77 -12.23
CA TRP A 109 -21.31 3.02 -10.98
C TRP A 109 -22.65 2.97 -10.25
N GLN A 110 -23.26 1.78 -10.17
CA GLN A 110 -24.56 1.59 -9.51
C GLN A 110 -24.45 1.00 -8.11
N GLY A 111 -23.22 0.84 -7.57
CA GLY A 111 -22.97 0.15 -6.31
C GLY A 111 -23.59 -1.25 -6.36
N GLU A 112 -22.95 -2.18 -7.09
CA GLU A 112 -23.54 -3.50 -7.26
C GLU A 112 -23.83 -4.14 -5.90
N ARG A 113 -25.11 -4.50 -5.69
CA ARG A 113 -25.60 -5.22 -4.51
C ARG A 113 -25.19 -6.69 -4.64
N GLY A 114 -23.89 -6.97 -4.65
CA GLY A 114 -23.33 -8.30 -4.86
C GLY A 114 -22.27 -8.60 -3.82
N ARG A 115 -22.40 -9.75 -3.15
CA ARG A 115 -21.60 -10.21 -2.01
C ARG A 115 -20.12 -9.84 -2.15
N GLY A 116 -19.59 -9.13 -1.15
CA GLY A 116 -18.16 -8.97 -0.94
C GLY A 116 -17.54 -10.35 -0.80
N ASN A 117 -17.10 -10.92 -1.92
CA ASN A 117 -16.17 -12.02 -1.89
C ASN A 117 -14.84 -11.36 -1.59
N THR A 118 -14.33 -11.48 -0.37
CA THR A 118 -12.91 -11.29 -0.10
C THR A 118 -12.17 -12.27 -1.01
N PRO A 119 -11.53 -11.82 -2.09
CA PRO A 119 -10.92 -12.76 -3.00
C PRO A 119 -9.66 -13.28 -2.32
N ASN A 120 -9.45 -14.59 -2.33
CA ASN A 120 -8.25 -15.19 -1.77
C ASN A 120 -7.08 -14.94 -2.73
N HIS A 121 -6.48 -13.75 -2.64
CA HIS A 121 -5.50 -13.23 -3.59
C HIS A 121 -4.06 -13.68 -3.35
N GLN A 122 -3.81 -14.56 -2.38
CA GLN A 122 -2.45 -14.98 -2.00
C GLN A 122 -1.67 -15.59 -3.18
N SER A 123 -2.34 -16.06 -4.24
CA SER A 123 -1.71 -16.67 -5.42
C SER A 123 -1.46 -15.74 -6.62
N ALA A 124 -1.89 -14.47 -6.60
CA ALA A 124 -1.85 -13.59 -7.77
C ALA A 124 -0.56 -12.74 -7.88
N ILE A 125 0.12 -12.50 -6.75
CA ILE A 125 1.42 -11.82 -6.72
C ILE A 125 2.52 -12.88 -6.59
N PRO A 126 3.61 -12.82 -7.38
CA PRO A 126 4.77 -13.67 -7.15
C PRO A 126 5.26 -13.55 -5.71
N ALA A 127 5.55 -14.65 -5.03
CA ALA A 127 5.90 -14.66 -3.61
C ALA A 127 7.01 -13.66 -3.20
N HIS A 128 8.01 -13.45 -4.07
CA HIS A 128 9.10 -12.49 -3.86
C HIS A 128 8.69 -11.01 -3.97
N LYS A 129 7.48 -10.73 -4.47
CA LYS A 129 6.87 -9.39 -4.55
C LYS A 129 5.67 -9.24 -3.61
N SER A 130 5.18 -10.33 -3.03
CA SER A 130 4.13 -10.28 -2.04
C SER A 130 4.63 -9.59 -0.76
N PRO A 131 3.79 -8.80 -0.08
CA PRO A 131 4.16 -8.31 1.24
C PRO A 131 4.31 -9.50 2.19
N GLN A 132 5.29 -9.42 3.10
CA GLN A 132 5.50 -10.46 4.10
C GLN A 132 4.60 -10.16 5.29
N VAL A 133 3.43 -10.79 5.30
CA VAL A 133 2.40 -10.61 6.33
C VAL A 133 2.26 -11.91 7.10
N LEU A 134 2.32 -11.81 8.42
CA LEU A 134 2.10 -12.91 9.34
C LEU A 134 0.76 -12.72 10.03
N HIS A 135 -0.12 -13.72 9.95
CA HIS A 135 -1.42 -13.65 10.61
C HIS A 135 -1.48 -14.56 11.85
N ASN A 136 -2.07 -14.05 12.93
CA ASN A 136 -2.53 -14.84 14.06
C ASN A 136 -4.04 -14.65 14.20
N THR A 137 -4.76 -15.63 13.66
CA THR A 137 -6.22 -15.63 13.65
C THR A 137 -6.85 -15.88 15.02
N SER A 138 -6.09 -16.43 15.98
CA SER A 138 -6.59 -16.79 17.31
C SER A 138 -6.93 -15.57 18.16
N ASN A 139 -6.26 -14.44 17.93
CA ASN A 139 -6.45 -13.21 18.72
C ASN A 139 -6.66 -11.95 17.86
N ASP A 140 -6.87 -12.13 16.55
CA ASP A 140 -7.09 -11.05 15.59
C ASP A 140 -5.91 -10.07 15.57
N SER A 141 -4.70 -10.63 15.40
CA SER A 141 -3.47 -9.86 15.21
C SER A 141 -2.75 -10.27 13.93
N TRP A 142 -1.96 -9.35 13.41
CA TRP A 142 -1.13 -9.58 12.26
C TRP A 142 0.08 -8.67 12.29
N ALA A 143 1.14 -9.06 11.59
CA ALA A 143 2.35 -8.26 11.47
C ALA A 143 2.78 -8.17 10.02
N TYR A 144 3.30 -7.02 9.62
CA TYR A 144 4.02 -6.86 8.37
C TYR A 144 5.51 -6.76 8.65
N ILE A 145 6.31 -7.53 7.90
CA ILE A 145 7.77 -7.47 7.95
C ILE A 145 8.28 -6.86 6.64
N ARG A 146 9.06 -5.79 6.76
CA ARG A 146 9.66 -5.13 5.61
C ARG A 146 10.85 -5.92 5.07
N VAL A 147 10.65 -6.55 3.92
CA VAL A 147 11.69 -7.30 3.19
C VAL A 147 11.83 -6.69 1.78
N ALA A 148 12.30 -5.45 1.71
CA ALA A 148 12.31 -4.70 0.45
C ALA A 148 13.49 -5.09 -0.45
N GLN A 149 13.28 -5.00 -1.76
CA GLN A 149 14.32 -5.05 -2.79
C GLN A 149 14.38 -3.71 -3.51
N PHE A 150 15.43 -2.92 -3.25
CA PHE A 150 15.56 -1.57 -3.80
C PHE A 150 16.21 -1.59 -5.18
N SER A 151 15.45 -1.18 -6.20
CA SER A 151 15.93 -0.86 -7.55
C SER A 151 16.01 0.65 -7.82
N ASP A 152 15.54 1.45 -6.87
CA ASP A 152 15.57 2.92 -6.87
C ASP A 152 15.77 3.39 -5.42
N ARG A 153 16.03 4.69 -5.23
CA ARG A 153 16.43 5.27 -3.95
C ARG A 153 15.42 4.97 -2.84
N PRO A 154 15.83 4.34 -1.73
CA PRO A 154 14.98 4.17 -0.56
C PRO A 154 14.74 5.52 0.13
N GLY A 155 13.54 5.68 0.68
CA GLY A 155 13.19 6.88 1.45
C GLY A 155 13.70 6.84 2.89
N HIS A 156 13.72 5.66 3.50
CA HIS A 156 14.06 5.41 4.91
C HIS A 156 15.08 4.26 5.03
N ALA A 157 15.81 4.21 6.15
CA ALA A 157 16.74 3.13 6.47
C ALA A 157 16.07 2.07 7.38
N ASP A 158 15.08 1.36 6.83
CA ASP A 158 14.04 0.64 7.57
C ASP A 158 13.89 -0.86 7.21
N GLN A 159 14.95 -1.51 6.72
CA GLN A 159 14.86 -2.95 6.42
C GLN A 159 14.58 -3.75 7.70
N LEU A 160 13.79 -4.81 7.52
CA LEU A 160 13.31 -5.68 8.60
C LEU A 160 12.43 -4.97 9.64
N HIS A 161 11.93 -3.76 9.35
CA HIS A 161 10.91 -3.11 10.16
C HIS A 161 9.71 -4.02 10.37
N VAL A 162 9.25 -4.12 11.62
CA VAL A 162 8.03 -4.83 12.01
C VAL A 162 6.93 -3.84 12.34
N ASP A 163 5.83 -3.94 11.60
CA ASP A 163 4.61 -3.18 11.86
C ASP A 163 3.56 -4.15 12.43
N LEU A 164 3.11 -3.94 13.68
CA LEU A 164 2.31 -4.92 14.44
C LEU A 164 0.91 -4.39 14.74
N TRP A 165 -0.10 -5.20 14.41
CA TRP A 165 -1.51 -4.89 14.57
C TRP A 165 -2.20 -5.84 15.52
N TRP A 166 -3.08 -5.29 16.34
CA TRP A 166 -3.94 -6.06 17.24
C TRP A 166 -5.34 -5.46 17.24
N ARG A 167 -6.31 -6.22 16.72
CA ARG A 167 -7.75 -5.86 16.70
C ARG A 167 -8.01 -4.47 16.10
N GLY A 168 -7.42 -4.21 14.94
CA GLY A 168 -7.52 -2.94 14.24
C GLY A 168 -6.73 -1.79 14.85
N LEU A 169 -5.87 -2.03 15.85
CA LEU A 169 -4.94 -1.03 16.38
C LEU A 169 -3.52 -1.36 15.91
N ASN A 170 -2.87 -0.41 15.26
CA ASN A 170 -1.44 -0.51 14.99
C ASN A 170 -0.66 -0.14 16.26
N ILE A 171 -0.08 -1.13 16.92
CA ILE A 171 0.60 -0.98 18.20
C ILE A 171 2.12 -0.81 18.06
N ALA A 172 2.68 -1.08 16.89
CA ALA A 172 4.07 -0.84 16.56
C ALA A 172 4.16 -0.17 15.18
N GLN A 173 3.60 1.03 15.08
CA GLN A 173 3.44 1.75 13.81
C GLN A 173 4.76 2.34 13.34
N ASP A 174 4.98 2.35 12.02
CA ASP A 174 5.98 3.24 11.41
C ASP A 174 5.61 4.73 11.58
N ALA A 175 6.62 5.56 11.83
CA ALA A 175 6.45 7.00 12.07
C ALA A 175 6.16 7.80 10.78
N GLY A 176 6.47 7.25 9.60
CA GLY A 176 6.43 8.00 8.35
C GLY A 176 7.45 9.14 8.35
N THR A 177 7.18 10.25 7.65
CA THR A 177 8.12 11.39 7.62
C THR A 177 7.64 12.62 8.41
N TYR A 178 6.39 12.62 8.87
CA TYR A 178 5.73 13.74 9.54
C TYR A 178 5.64 15.03 8.70
N SER A 179 6.74 15.77 8.54
CA SER A 179 6.75 17.04 7.81
C SER A 179 8.12 17.38 7.24
N TYR A 180 8.15 17.76 5.96
CA TYR A 180 9.36 18.28 5.31
C TYR A 180 9.67 19.75 5.65
N ASN A 181 8.77 20.45 6.33
CA ASN A 181 8.91 21.88 6.59
C ASN A 181 8.95 22.22 8.09
N ALA A 182 9.04 21.20 8.94
CA ALA A 182 9.18 21.38 10.38
C ALA A 182 10.60 21.82 10.76
N GLN A 183 10.73 22.43 11.94
CA GLN A 183 12.03 22.76 12.51
C GLN A 183 12.72 21.50 13.04
N SER A 184 14.05 21.56 13.12
CA SER A 184 14.87 20.52 13.74
C SER A 184 14.35 20.16 15.15
N PRO A 185 14.31 18.86 15.52
CA PRO A 185 14.81 17.70 14.77
C PRO A 185 13.80 17.12 13.74
N TRP A 186 12.63 17.71 13.56
CA TRP A 186 11.55 17.11 12.77
C TRP A 186 11.73 17.24 11.25
N ASP A 187 12.87 17.76 10.79
CA ASP A 187 13.25 17.94 9.39
C ASP A 187 13.89 16.67 8.79
N ASN A 188 13.10 15.59 8.72
CA ASN A 188 13.49 14.24 8.26
C ASN A 188 14.20 13.33 9.28
N ALA A 189 14.18 13.61 10.59
CA ALA A 189 14.75 12.66 11.56
C ALA A 189 14.04 11.30 11.60
N LEU A 190 12.81 11.20 11.08
CA LEU A 190 12.03 9.96 11.08
C LEU A 190 12.41 8.98 9.95
N THR A 191 13.50 9.24 9.21
CA THR A 191 13.99 8.32 8.18
C THR A 191 15.12 7.41 8.67
N HIS A 192 15.65 7.66 9.86
CA HIS A 192 16.79 6.94 10.47
C HIS A 192 16.36 5.59 11.06
N THR A 193 17.23 4.59 11.00
CA THR A 193 16.96 3.23 11.48
C THR A 193 16.49 3.20 12.93
N SER A 194 17.03 4.07 13.78
CA SER A 194 16.74 4.11 15.22
C SER A 194 15.30 4.47 15.59
N VAL A 195 14.52 5.03 14.65
CA VAL A 195 13.09 5.34 14.88
C VAL A 195 12.15 4.25 14.39
N HIS A 196 12.68 3.23 13.70
CA HIS A 196 11.91 2.10 13.19
C HIS A 196 11.99 0.91 14.14
N ASN A 197 10.99 0.03 14.08
CA ASN A 197 10.96 -1.24 14.81
C ASN A 197 11.89 -2.27 14.14
N THR A 198 13.19 -2.00 14.17
CA THR A 198 14.24 -2.84 13.57
C THR A 198 15.53 -2.72 14.38
N LEU A 199 16.58 -3.43 13.97
CA LEU A 199 17.86 -3.45 14.64
C LEU A 199 18.79 -2.34 14.11
N THR A 200 19.48 -1.67 15.05
CA THR A 200 20.71 -0.90 14.79
C THR A 200 21.94 -1.70 15.23
N VAL A 201 23.04 -1.61 14.49
CA VAL A 201 24.34 -2.18 14.92
C VAL A 201 25.27 -1.03 15.27
N ASN A 202 25.78 -1.01 16.50
CA ASN A 202 26.63 0.07 17.02
C ASN A 202 26.00 1.47 16.85
N GLU A 203 24.69 1.59 17.03
CA GLU A 203 23.93 2.84 16.87
C GLU A 203 24.02 3.46 15.46
N CYS A 204 24.44 2.68 14.45
CA CYS A 204 24.46 3.13 13.06
C CYS A 204 23.18 2.78 12.30
N ASP A 205 22.83 3.63 11.34
CA ASP A 205 21.81 3.34 10.33
C ASP A 205 22.22 2.13 9.47
N GLN A 206 21.22 1.41 8.96
CA GLN A 206 21.40 0.28 8.06
C GLN A 206 21.94 0.70 6.67
N MET A 207 21.90 1.98 6.35
CA MET A 207 22.30 2.56 5.07
C MET A 207 23.04 3.88 5.32
N THR A 208 23.87 4.31 4.37
CA THR A 208 24.70 5.51 4.52
C THR A 208 23.90 6.76 4.11
N PRO A 209 23.57 7.71 5.00
CA PRO A 209 22.92 8.96 4.60
C PRO A 209 23.90 9.85 3.81
N ALA A 210 23.53 10.25 2.61
CA ALA A 210 24.33 11.14 1.74
C ALA A 210 23.71 12.52 1.55
N SER A 211 22.39 12.63 1.67
CA SER A 211 21.69 13.92 1.74
C SER A 211 20.34 13.74 2.42
N ARG A 212 19.63 14.84 2.60
CA ARG A 212 18.27 14.89 3.18
C ARG A 212 17.29 13.86 2.61
N PHE A 213 17.44 13.48 1.33
CA PHE A 213 16.55 12.54 0.63
C PHE A 213 17.32 11.41 -0.08
N LEU A 214 18.55 11.15 0.35
CA LEU A 214 19.41 10.18 -0.31
C LEU A 214 20.14 9.33 0.70
N TYR A 215 19.86 8.04 0.66
CA TYR A 215 20.71 7.00 1.22
C TYR A 215 21.57 6.38 0.12
N LEU A 216 22.75 5.90 0.49
CA LEU A 216 23.66 5.07 -0.29
C LEU A 216 23.78 3.69 0.37
N ASP A 217 24.54 2.79 -0.23
CA ASP A 217 24.81 1.44 0.30
C ASP A 217 23.51 0.71 0.68
N TRP A 218 22.54 0.72 -0.25
CA TRP A 218 21.17 0.28 0.02
C TRP A 218 21.13 -1.16 0.53
N ALA A 219 20.69 -1.32 1.77
CA ALA A 219 20.50 -2.64 2.38
C ALA A 219 19.41 -3.43 1.65
N GLN A 220 19.71 -4.68 1.30
CA GLN A 220 18.80 -5.57 0.57
C GLN A 220 18.39 -6.74 1.48
N ALA A 221 17.11 -6.83 1.83
CA ALA A 221 16.57 -7.90 2.66
C ALA A 221 15.98 -9.01 1.80
N HIS A 222 16.18 -10.26 2.20
CA HIS A 222 15.62 -11.43 1.53
C HIS A 222 14.89 -12.32 2.53
N LEU A 223 13.80 -12.94 2.09
CA LEU A 223 13.09 -13.93 2.88
C LEU A 223 13.92 -15.22 2.93
N VAL A 224 14.24 -15.70 4.13
CA VAL A 224 14.98 -16.95 4.34
C VAL A 224 14.03 -18.14 4.45
N SER A 225 12.99 -17.99 5.26
CA SER A 225 11.96 -19.00 5.50
C SER A 225 10.66 -18.33 5.90
N HIS A 226 9.55 -18.99 5.63
CA HIS A 226 8.22 -18.67 6.15
C HIS A 226 7.55 -20.00 6.50
N GLU A 227 7.15 -20.15 7.75
CA GLU A 227 6.52 -21.36 8.26
C GLU A 227 5.15 -21.03 8.83
N ARG A 228 4.21 -21.97 8.68
CA ARG A 228 2.85 -21.84 9.16
C ARG A 228 2.43 -23.13 9.85
N ALA A 229 1.70 -23.01 10.97
CA ALA A 229 1.08 -24.14 11.63
C ALA A 229 0.07 -24.85 10.71
N GLU A 230 -0.05 -26.17 10.78
CA GLU A 230 -1.03 -26.92 9.96
C GLU A 230 -2.47 -26.47 10.21
N ASP A 231 -2.79 -26.08 11.45
CA ASP A 231 -4.10 -25.54 11.85
C ASP A 231 -4.26 -24.05 11.53
N GLY A 232 -3.21 -23.40 11.02
CA GLY A 232 -3.17 -21.98 10.70
C GLY A 232 -3.20 -21.05 11.92
N ALA A 233 -2.92 -21.56 13.12
CA ALA A 233 -2.96 -20.77 14.35
C ALA A 233 -1.85 -19.72 14.44
N TRP A 234 -0.71 -19.95 13.78
CA TRP A 234 0.41 -19.02 13.74
C TRP A 234 1.21 -19.12 12.42
N GLU A 235 1.96 -18.04 12.14
CA GLU A 235 2.94 -17.91 11.06
C GLU A 235 4.24 -17.31 11.63
N ARG A 236 5.41 -17.71 11.12
CA ARG A 236 6.73 -17.19 11.54
C ARG A 236 7.74 -17.13 10.39
#